data_AF-A0A1G5VQ17-F1
#
_entry.id   AF-A0A1G5VQ17-F1
#
_cell.length_a   1.000
_cell.length_b   1.000
_cell.length_c   1.000
_cell.angle_alpha   90.00
_cell.angle_beta   90.00
_cell.angle_gamma   90.00
#
_symmetry.space_group_name_H-M   'P 1'
#
loop_
_entity.id
_entity.type
_entity.pdbx_description
1 polymer ?
#
loop_
_entity_poly.entity_id
_entity_poly.type
_entity_poly.pdbx_seq_one_letter_code
_entity_poly.pdbx_strand_id
1 'polypeptide(L)'
;MKKYMLCFLIFFASVLQVLACEVCKRNQPELLQEISHGTGPQAESDYYIIGLAVILVVLTLIFSLKYLLKPGERNPNHIKNIILTQQPDL
;
A
#
# COMPACT_ATOMS: atom_id res chain seq x y z
N MET A 1 -6.83 -27.05 -2.76
CA MET A 1 -7.61 -26.02 -3.48
C MET A 1 -8.63 -25.29 -2.58
N LYS A 2 -9.47 -26.00 -1.79
CA LYS A 2 -10.44 -25.37 -0.88
C LYS A 2 -9.87 -24.28 0.05
N LYS A 3 -8.68 -24.49 0.62
CA LYS A 3 -8.01 -23.48 1.47
C LYS A 3 -7.64 -22.19 0.73
N TYR A 4 -7.19 -22.29 -0.52
CA TYR A 4 -6.89 -21.11 -1.35
C TYR A 4 -8.17 -20.41 -1.80
N MET A 5 -9.22 -21.17 -2.10
CA MET A 5 -10.54 -20.63 -2.42
C MET A 5 -11.16 -19.87 -1.23
N LEU A 6 -11.00 -20.41 -0.01
CA LEU A 6 -11.42 -19.75 1.22
C LEU A 6 -10.60 -18.49 1.49
N CYS A 7 -9.27 -18.53 1.34
CA CYS A 7 -8.43 -17.33 1.45
C CYS A 7 -8.81 -16.26 0.41
N PHE A 8 -9.11 -16.67 -0.82
CA PHE A 8 -9.52 -15.76 -1.88
C PHE A 8 -10.89 -15.12 -1.59
N LEU A 9 -11.84 -15.89 -1.07
CA LEU A 9 -13.14 -15.40 -0.64
C LEU A 9 -13.03 -14.39 0.52
N ILE A 10 -12.20 -14.71 1.53
CA ILE A 10 -11.94 -13.82 2.68
C ILE A 10 -11.27 -12.52 2.21
N PHE A 11 -10.30 -12.62 1.32
CA PHE A 11 -9.64 -11.46 0.71
C PHE A 11 -10.66 -10.58 -0.01
N PHE A 12 -11.52 -11.15 -0.86
CA PHE A 12 -12.52 -10.38 -1.60
C PHE A 12 -13.60 -9.76 -0.70
N ALA A 13 -14.02 -10.47 0.35
CA ALA A 13 -14.98 -9.96 1.32
C ALA A 13 -14.43 -8.76 2.11
N SER A 14 -13.12 -8.72 2.38
CA SER A 14 -12.49 -7.57 3.06
C SER A 14 -12.46 -6.29 2.21
N VAL A 15 -12.47 -6.41 0.87
CA VAL A 15 -12.46 -5.27 -0.06
C VAL A 15 -13.82 -4.56 -0.11
N LEU A 16 -14.92 -5.26 0.19
CA LEU A 16 -16.26 -4.66 0.20
C LEU A 16 -16.45 -3.61 1.31
N GLN A 17 -15.57 -3.58 2.31
CA GLN A 17 -15.59 -2.58 3.39
C GLN A 17 -14.91 -1.25 3.02
N VAL A 18 -14.57 -1.02 1.75
CA VAL A 18 -13.85 0.21 1.34
C VAL A 18 -14.81 1.36 0.99
N LEU A 19 -16.08 1.05 0.64
CA LEU A 19 -17.03 2.06 0.16
C LEU A 19 -17.66 2.86 1.28
N ALA A 20 -17.61 4.20 1.21
CA ALA A 20 -18.19 5.12 2.18
C ALA A 20 -19.68 4.81 2.49
N CYS A 21 -20.09 4.83 3.76
CA CYS A 21 -21.50 4.84 4.11
C CYS A 21 -22.05 6.26 3.99
N GLU A 22 -23.36 6.44 3.85
CA GLU A 22 -24.03 7.74 3.70
C GLU A 22 -23.56 8.80 4.71
N VAL A 23 -23.30 8.38 5.95
CA VAL A 23 -22.83 9.27 7.01
C VAL A 23 -21.40 9.72 6.77
N CYS A 24 -20.50 8.80 6.41
CA CYS A 24 -19.12 9.13 6.08
C CYS A 24 -19.04 10.02 4.83
N LYS A 25 -19.87 9.76 3.82
CA LYS A 25 -19.93 10.56 2.60
C LYS A 25 -20.25 12.03 2.87
N ARG A 26 -21.23 12.32 3.74
CA ARG A 26 -21.62 13.70 4.09
C ARG A 26 -20.54 14.45 4.88
N ASN A 27 -19.74 13.72 5.65
CA ASN A 27 -18.73 14.28 6.55
C ASN A 27 -17.31 14.23 5.96
N GLN A 28 -17.19 13.93 4.66
CA GLN A 28 -15.92 13.91 3.96
C GLN A 28 -15.78 15.11 3.01
N PRO A 29 -14.54 15.59 2.81
CA PRO A 29 -14.25 16.63 1.84
C PRO A 29 -14.58 16.13 0.43
N GLU A 30 -15.02 17.02 -0.47
CA GLU A 30 -15.58 16.68 -1.80
C GLU A 30 -14.73 15.68 -2.60
N LEU A 31 -13.40 15.81 -2.53
CA LEU A 31 -12.46 14.94 -3.25
C LEU A 31 -12.41 13.50 -2.72
N LEU A 32 -12.81 13.26 -1.48
CA LEU A 32 -12.71 11.96 -0.80
C LEU A 32 -14.06 11.28 -0.60
N GLN A 33 -15.16 11.99 -0.84
CA GLN A 33 -16.52 11.44 -0.77
C GLN A 33 -16.60 10.20 -1.68
N GLU A 34 -17.19 9.11 -1.17
CA GLU A 34 -17.29 7.78 -1.82
C GLU A 34 -16.02 6.93 -1.84
N ILE A 35 -14.85 7.50 -1.52
CA ILE A 35 -13.56 6.79 -1.64
C ILE A 35 -13.07 6.28 -0.29
N SER A 36 -13.24 7.08 0.77
CA SER A 36 -12.73 6.74 2.09
C SER A 36 -13.85 6.33 3.06
N HIS A 37 -13.55 5.42 3.98
CA HIS A 37 -14.41 5.11 5.11
C HIS A 37 -13.92 5.87 6.35
N GLY A 38 -14.85 6.31 7.20
CA GLY A 38 -14.53 7.09 8.40
C GLY A 38 -14.77 8.59 8.25
N THR A 39 -14.59 9.32 9.35
CA THR A 39 -14.68 10.78 9.38
C THR A 39 -13.48 11.41 8.68
N GLY A 40 -13.72 12.42 7.86
CA GLY A 40 -12.65 13.22 7.28
C GLY A 40 -11.90 14.05 8.34
N PRO A 41 -10.86 14.79 7.91
CA PRO A 41 -10.13 15.74 8.77
C PRO A 41 -11.12 16.71 9.43
N GLN A 42 -11.01 16.91 10.75
CA GLN A 42 -11.95 17.73 11.52
C GLN A 42 -11.44 19.16 11.69
N ALA A 43 -10.12 19.34 11.71
CA ALA A 43 -9.46 20.64 11.81
C ALA A 43 -8.49 20.88 10.65
N GLU A 44 -8.22 22.14 10.35
CA GLU A 44 -7.22 22.54 9.34
C GLU A 44 -5.83 21.94 9.64
N SER A 45 -5.50 21.78 10.92
CA SER A 45 -4.23 21.16 11.34
C SER A 45 -4.07 19.70 10.91
N ASP A 46 -5.19 18.98 10.78
CA ASP A 46 -5.19 17.56 10.42
C ASP A 46 -4.67 17.37 8.99
N TYR A 47 -4.94 18.33 8.10
CA TYR A 47 -4.44 18.30 6.73
C TYR A 47 -2.91 18.39 6.64
N TYR A 48 -2.26 19.13 7.55
CA TYR A 48 -0.79 19.17 7.58
C TYR A 48 -0.20 17.82 8.02
N ILE A 49 -0.81 17.17 9.00
CA ILE A 49 -0.37 15.86 9.51
C ILE A 49 -0.55 14.81 8.41
N ILE A 50 -1.72 14.78 7.77
CA ILE A 50 -2.02 13.86 6.67
C ILE A 50 -1.08 14.11 5.49
N GLY A 51 -0.84 15.37 5.12
CA GLY A 51 0.09 15.73 4.06
C GLY A 51 1.51 15.24 4.32
N LEU A 52 2.02 15.43 5.54
CA LEU A 52 3.32 14.90 5.95
C LEU A 52 3.37 13.37 5.91
N ALA A 53 2.32 12.70 6.39
CA ALA A 53 2.23 11.25 6.35
C ALA A 53 2.26 10.71 4.91
N VAL A 54 1.51 11.33 3.99
CA VAL A 54 1.51 10.98 2.56
C VAL A 54 2.91 11.13 1.97
N ILE A 55 3.61 12.24 2.26
CA ILE A 55 5.00 12.44 1.80
C ILE A 55 5.91 11.31 2.30
N LEU A 56 5.85 10.98 3.58
CA LEU A 56 6.67 9.90 4.16
C LEU A 56 6.35 8.53 3.54
N VAL A 57 5.07 8.22 3.31
CA VAL A 57 4.66 6.97 2.66
C VAL A 57 5.16 6.91 1.22
N VAL A 58 5.03 7.98 0.44
CA VAL A 58 5.54 8.03 -0.93
C VAL A 58 7.06 7.85 -0.96
N LEU A 59 7.79 8.52 -0.07
CA LEU A 59 9.24 8.35 0.03
C LEU A 59 9.64 6.92 0.40
N THR A 60 9.00 6.34 1.41
CA THR A 60 9.27 4.95 1.81
C THR A 60 8.91 3.94 0.72
N LEU A 61 7.82 4.16 -0.02
CA LEU A 61 7.45 3.34 -1.17
C LEU A 61 8.49 3.44 -2.29
N ILE A 62 8.94 4.65 -2.63
CA ILE A 62 10.00 4.86 -3.63
C ILE A 62 11.28 4.14 -3.22
N PHE A 63 11.71 4.28 -1.97
CA PHE A 63 12.91 3.60 -1.48
C PHE A 63 12.75 2.09 -1.43
N SER A 64 11.60 1.59 -0.96
CA SER A 64 11.26 0.17 -0.97
C SER A 64 11.39 -0.40 -2.38
N LEU A 65 10.76 0.25 -3.37
CA LEU A 65 10.84 -0.16 -4.77
C LEU A 65 12.27 -0.06 -5.31
N LYS A 66 12.99 1.03 -5.02
CA LYS A 66 14.39 1.22 -5.44
C LYS A 66 15.28 0.06 -4.95
N TYR A 67 15.17 -0.33 -3.69
CA TYR A 67 16.00 -1.40 -3.11
C TYR A 67 15.52 -2.80 -3.51
N LEU A 68 14.22 -2.97 -3.80
CA LEU A 68 13.67 -4.20 -4.39
C LEU A 68 14.15 -4.41 -5.84
N LEU A 69 14.11 -3.38 -6.68
CA LEU A 69 14.49 -3.46 -8.09
C LEU A 69 16.00 -3.46 -8.29
N LYS A 70 16.71 -2.54 -7.64
CA LYS A 70 18.16 -2.36 -7.77
C LYS A 70 18.80 -2.28 -6.38
N PRO A 71 18.95 -3.42 -5.69
CA PRO A 71 19.67 -3.45 -4.42
C PRO A 71 21.09 -2.92 -4.65
N GLY A 72 21.55 -2.00 -3.80
CA GLY A 72 22.89 -1.42 -3.88
C GLY A 72 24.00 -2.35 -3.39
N GLU A 73 23.70 -3.64 -3.21
CA GLU A 73 24.58 -4.62 -2.59
C GLU A 73 25.70 -5.01 -3.55
N ARG A 74 26.94 -4.72 -3.15
CA ARG A 74 28.14 -5.03 -3.94
C ARG A 74 28.79 -6.34 -3.53
N ASN A 75 28.30 -6.98 -2.47
CA ASN A 75 28.86 -8.23 -1.98
C ASN A 75 28.42 -9.40 -2.88
N PRO A 76 29.35 -10.09 -3.56
CA PRO A 76 29.02 -11.21 -4.44
C PRO A 76 28.34 -12.38 -3.71
N ASN A 77 28.55 -12.53 -2.39
CA ASN A 77 27.97 -13.60 -1.58
C ASN A 77 26.58 -13.27 -1.00
N HIS A 78 25.96 -12.17 -1.42
CA HIS A 78 24.61 -11.82 -0.97
C HIS A 78 23.57 -12.75 -1.61
N ILE A 79 22.58 -13.21 -0.83
CA ILE A 79 21.59 -14.22 -1.24
C ILE A 79 20.87 -13.90 -2.56
N LYS A 80 20.71 -12.61 -2.88
CA LYS A 80 20.08 -12.15 -4.12
C LYS A 80 21.00 -12.25 -5.35
N ASN A 81 22.31 -12.08 -5.19
CA ASN A 81 23.27 -12.27 -6.29
C ASN A 81 23.37 -13.75 -6.65
N ILE A 82 23.30 -14.64 -5.65
CA ILE A 82 23.27 -16.10 -5.86
C ILE A 82 22.04 -16.50 -6.67
N ILE A 83 20.85 -15.96 -6.36
CA ILE A 83 19.62 -16.27 -7.13
C ILE A 83 19.71 -15.75 -8.57
N LEU A 84 20.28 -14.56 -8.79
CA LEU A 84 20.39 -13.97 -10.12
C LEU A 84 21.47 -14.61 -11.01
N THR A 85 22.57 -15.11 -10.43
CA THR A 85 23.64 -15.80 -11.19
C THR A 85 23.41 -17.29 -11.36
N GLN A 86 22.56 -17.91 -10.54
CA GLN A 86 22.18 -19.32 -10.68
C GLN A 86 20.98 -19.56 -11.61
N GLN A 87 20.38 -18.52 -12.18
CA GLN A 87 19.36 -18.70 -13.22
C GLN A 87 20.06 -19.13 -14.52
N PRO A 88 19.87 -20.37 -15.01
CA PRO A 88 20.34 -20.74 -16.34
C PRO A 88 19.51 -19.98 -17.35
N ASP A 89 20.17 -19.35 -18.32
CA ASP A 89 19.53 -18.63 -19.43
C ASP A 89 18.45 -19.53 -20.09
N LEU A 90 17.20 -19.06 -20.07
CA LEU A 90 16.11 -19.55 -20.91
C LEU A 90 16.09 -18.75 -22.21
#